data_AF-A0A182HWN6-F1
#
_entry.id   AF-A0A182HWN6-F1
#
_cell.length_a   1.000
_cell.length_b   1.000
_cell.length_c   1.000
_cell.angle_alpha   90.00
_cell.angle_beta   90.00
_cell.angle_gamma   90.00
#
_symmetry.space_group_name_H-M   'P 1'
#
loop_
_entity.id
_entity.type
_entity.pdbx_description
1 polymer ?
#
loop_
_entity_poly.entity_id
_entity_poly.type
_entity_poly.pdbx_seq_one_letter_code
_entity_poly.pdbx_strand_id
1 'polypeptide(L)'
;MRALWRVIALSVCLLLPAVIQGASISSPEDIDWSSVRSIRERPSYRGAVSSLSEGPNRSQRILNGVTVARGDIPYAAAILISEEFATYFCGGVLVSELFVLTAASCVEGDRDLSITVLLDAAQINTAGEFIAVSEIIVHPAPSDNDIALLRLNRAVRLNDNIRPVTLPNRRQRTMTFVNQLASISGWGRTASNTNEALPLNNLRLVRNHVMSNFNCGVSFPFTITDQHICITGDSGSACAGDEGGPLTTVDVVTGRTFLIGLYSFTSFLGCGMGRPTVHTRITEYLDWIEANSDVVILDNWDTVA
;
A
#
# COMPACT_ATOMS: atom_id res chain seq x y z
N MET A 1 -49.99 -20.30 64.22
CA MET A 1 -48.85 -20.51 63.32
C MET A 1 -49.22 -19.96 61.95
N ARG A 2 -48.77 -18.73 61.60
CA ARG A 2 -49.04 -18.09 60.31
C ARG A 2 -47.77 -18.15 59.47
N ALA A 3 -47.80 -18.83 58.33
CA ALA A 3 -46.68 -18.94 57.41
C ALA A 3 -46.61 -17.69 56.52
N LEU A 4 -45.48 -16.99 56.54
CA LEU A 4 -45.15 -15.91 55.61
C LEU A 4 -44.62 -16.51 54.31
N TRP A 5 -45.26 -16.20 53.18
CA TRP A 5 -44.70 -16.41 51.85
C TRP A 5 -43.94 -15.15 51.43
N ARG A 6 -42.62 -15.28 51.23
CA ARG A 6 -41.78 -14.25 50.61
C ARG A 6 -41.80 -14.46 49.10
N VAL A 7 -42.34 -13.49 48.36
CA VAL A 7 -42.21 -13.42 46.90
C VAL A 7 -40.84 -12.85 46.58
N ILE A 8 -39.99 -13.67 45.94
CA ILE A 8 -38.68 -13.24 45.42
C ILE A 8 -38.92 -12.73 43.99
N ALA A 9 -38.80 -11.42 43.77
CA ALA A 9 -38.80 -10.84 42.45
C ALA A 9 -37.43 -11.07 41.80
N LEU A 10 -37.37 -11.95 40.80
CA LEU A 10 -36.20 -12.09 39.93
C LEU A 10 -36.20 -10.94 38.92
N SER A 11 -35.35 -9.95 39.13
CA SER A 11 -35.01 -8.96 38.11
C SER A 11 -34.18 -9.63 37.01
N VAL A 12 -34.84 -9.97 35.90
CA VAL A 12 -34.16 -10.39 34.66
C VAL A 12 -33.53 -9.16 34.03
N CYS A 13 -32.23 -8.99 34.23
CA CYS A 13 -31.43 -7.97 33.56
C CYS A 13 -31.24 -8.41 32.10
N LEU A 14 -32.05 -7.87 31.19
CA LEU A 14 -31.87 -8.01 29.76
C LEU A 14 -30.60 -7.25 29.35
N LEU A 15 -29.46 -7.94 29.37
CA LEU A 15 -28.24 -7.47 28.72
C LEU A 15 -28.48 -7.53 27.21
N LEU A 16 -28.88 -6.40 26.62
CA LEU A 16 -28.76 -6.19 25.19
C LEU A 16 -27.27 -6.32 24.83
N PRO A 17 -26.87 -7.15 23.86
CA PRO A 17 -25.51 -7.15 23.38
C PRO A 17 -25.23 -5.75 22.83
N ALA A 18 -24.33 -5.01 23.48
CA ALA A 18 -23.76 -3.81 22.90
C ALA A 18 -23.00 -4.25 21.65
N VAL A 19 -23.58 -4.00 20.48
CA VAL A 19 -22.86 -4.08 19.22
C VAL A 19 -21.81 -2.98 19.30
N ILE A 20 -20.57 -3.35 19.60
CA ILE A 20 -19.42 -2.47 19.44
C ILE A 20 -19.25 -2.32 17.93
N GLN A 21 -19.96 -1.37 17.32
CA GLN A 21 -19.61 -0.90 15.99
C GLN A 21 -18.21 -0.29 16.14
N GLY A 22 -17.20 -0.93 15.55
CA GLY A 22 -15.89 -0.33 15.41
C GLY A 22 -16.06 1.06 14.80
N ALA A 23 -15.42 2.06 15.38
CA ALA A 23 -15.53 3.44 14.91
C ALA A 23 -15.22 3.50 13.41
N SER A 24 -16.17 3.95 12.60
CA SER A 24 -15.98 4.10 11.16
C SER A 24 -15.13 5.34 10.91
N ILE A 25 -13.92 5.17 10.40
CA ILE A 25 -13.08 6.28 9.97
C ILE A 25 -13.71 6.90 8.72
N SER A 26 -14.15 8.15 8.83
CA SER A 26 -14.87 8.87 7.79
C SER A 26 -14.28 10.25 7.48
N SER A 27 -13.45 10.79 8.37
CA SER A 27 -12.74 12.05 8.17
C SER A 27 -11.37 12.05 8.88
N PRO A 28 -10.50 13.05 8.60
CA PRO A 28 -9.19 13.15 9.25
C PRO A 28 -9.26 13.30 10.77
N GLU A 29 -10.34 13.89 11.31
CA GLU A 29 -10.53 14.12 12.74
C GLU A 29 -10.86 12.84 13.52
N ASP A 30 -11.30 11.79 12.83
CA ASP A 30 -11.58 10.48 13.44
C ASP A 30 -10.28 9.72 13.81
N ILE A 31 -9.11 10.22 13.37
CA ILE A 31 -7.84 9.52 13.43
C ILE A 31 -6.87 10.23 14.38
N ASP A 32 -6.37 9.50 15.38
CA ASP A 32 -5.17 9.91 16.11
C ASP A 32 -3.91 9.58 15.29
N TRP A 33 -3.51 10.52 14.42
CA TRP A 33 -2.33 10.41 13.55
C TRP A 33 -1.03 10.14 14.30
N SER A 34 -0.95 10.47 15.60
CA SER A 34 0.25 10.21 16.40
C SER A 34 0.39 8.75 16.81
N SER A 35 -0.71 8.00 16.76
CA SER A 35 -0.78 6.58 17.13
C SER A 35 -0.59 5.62 15.96
N VAL A 36 -0.67 6.11 14.72
CA VAL A 36 -0.54 5.31 13.49
C VAL A 36 0.90 4.78 13.38
N ARG A 37 1.02 3.47 13.10
CA ARG A 37 2.31 2.76 13.07
C ARG A 37 2.63 2.24 11.68
N SER A 38 3.90 1.91 11.48
CA SER A 38 4.30 1.17 10.28
C SER A 38 3.67 -0.22 10.28
N ILE A 39 3.21 -0.68 9.11
CA ILE A 39 2.74 -2.06 8.95
C ILE A 39 3.81 -3.09 9.38
N ARG A 40 5.10 -2.75 9.26
CA ARG A 40 6.21 -3.60 9.72
C ARG A 40 6.21 -3.85 11.23
N GLU A 41 5.52 -3.01 12.00
CA GLU A 41 5.37 -3.12 13.46
C GLU A 41 4.16 -3.98 13.85
N ARG A 42 3.38 -4.47 12.85
CA ARG A 42 2.26 -5.37 13.08
C ARG A 42 2.77 -6.77 13.41
N PRO A 43 2.35 -7.39 14.54
CA PRO A 43 2.88 -8.69 14.97
C PRO A 43 2.72 -9.82 13.93
N SER A 44 1.67 -9.77 13.12
CA SER A 44 1.34 -10.76 12.10
C SER A 44 1.94 -10.45 10.72
N TYR A 45 2.69 -9.36 10.57
CA TYR A 45 3.32 -8.96 9.30
C TYR A 45 4.27 -10.03 8.77
N ARG A 46 4.08 -10.49 7.52
CA ARG A 46 4.97 -11.46 6.85
C ARG A 46 5.60 -10.93 5.57
N GLY A 47 5.86 -9.61 5.50
CA GLY A 47 6.69 -9.06 4.44
C GLY A 47 8.17 -9.48 4.57
N ALA A 48 8.85 -9.61 3.42
CA ALA A 48 10.26 -9.96 3.37
C ALA A 48 11.14 -8.82 3.92
N VAL A 49 11.38 -8.77 5.23
CA VAL A 49 12.51 -8.03 5.78
C VAL A 49 13.67 -9.01 5.81
N SER A 50 14.76 -8.78 5.07
CA SER A 50 15.97 -9.58 5.28
C SER A 50 16.35 -9.46 6.77
N SER A 51 16.10 -10.50 7.56
CA SER A 51 16.03 -10.38 9.01
C SER A 51 17.40 -10.66 9.61
N LEU A 52 18.24 -9.64 9.71
CA LEU A 52 19.33 -9.57 10.67
C LEU A 52 19.42 -8.10 11.12
N SER A 53 19.41 -7.89 12.44
CA SER A 53 19.40 -6.60 13.15
C SER A 53 19.95 -5.41 12.36
N GLU A 54 19.15 -4.35 12.24
CA GLU A 54 19.49 -3.10 11.55
C GLU A 54 20.85 -2.55 12.05
N GLY A 55 21.79 -2.37 11.11
CA GLY A 55 23.15 -1.90 11.39
C GLY A 55 23.21 -0.40 11.71
N PRO A 56 24.30 0.07 12.35
CA PRO A 56 24.37 1.44 12.87
C PRO A 56 24.51 2.50 11.77
N ASN A 57 23.96 3.65 12.14
CA ASN A 57 23.77 4.90 11.42
C ASN A 57 25.06 5.50 10.81
N ARG A 58 25.02 5.85 9.52
CA ARG A 58 25.86 6.93 8.96
C ARG A 58 24.94 8.03 8.48
N SER A 59 24.89 9.10 9.27
CA SER A 59 24.11 10.30 9.02
C SER A 59 24.58 11.01 7.74
N GLN A 60 23.90 10.76 6.63
CA GLN A 60 23.67 11.78 5.62
C GLN A 60 22.18 12.09 5.66
N ARG A 61 21.80 13.15 6.38
CA ARG A 61 20.44 13.69 6.31
C ARG A 61 20.30 14.42 4.97
N ILE A 62 19.06 14.41 4.47
CA ILE A 62 18.61 14.66 3.08
C ILE A 62 18.80 13.35 2.27
N LEU A 63 17.81 12.88 1.49
CA LEU A 63 17.85 13.09 0.04
C LEU A 63 16.54 12.67 -0.70
N ASN A 64 16.08 13.61 -1.54
CA ASN A 64 15.58 13.44 -2.92
C ASN A 64 14.12 13.10 -3.22
N GLY A 65 13.26 12.88 -2.22
CA GLY A 65 11.82 12.93 -2.45
C GLY A 65 11.33 14.37 -2.66
N VAL A 66 10.72 14.69 -3.80
CA VAL A 66 10.02 15.98 -3.95
C VAL A 66 8.60 15.85 -3.43
N THR A 67 8.10 16.87 -2.73
CA THR A 67 6.69 16.93 -2.35
C THR A 67 5.83 16.98 -3.61
N VAL A 68 4.78 16.18 -3.61
CA VAL A 68 3.84 16.05 -4.72
C VAL A 68 2.70 17.06 -4.53
N ALA A 69 2.32 17.78 -5.58
CA ALA A 69 1.16 18.66 -5.51
C ALA A 69 -0.14 17.85 -5.58
N ARG A 70 -1.22 18.41 -5.04
CA ARG A 70 -2.54 17.79 -5.13
C ARG A 70 -2.92 17.58 -6.60
N GLY A 71 -3.30 16.36 -6.96
CA GLY A 71 -3.67 15.96 -8.32
C GLY A 71 -2.54 15.41 -9.20
N ASP A 72 -1.26 15.56 -8.82
CA ASP A 72 -0.14 15.05 -9.64
C ASP A 72 -0.07 13.51 -9.69
N ILE A 73 -0.48 12.85 -8.61
CA ILE A 73 -0.51 11.39 -8.49
C ILE A 73 -1.93 10.96 -8.08
N PRO A 74 -2.91 11.03 -9.00
CA PRO A 74 -4.33 10.92 -8.67
C PRO A 74 -4.78 9.49 -8.36
N TYR A 75 -3.88 8.52 -8.54
CA TYR A 75 -4.10 7.10 -8.24
C TYR A 75 -3.47 6.66 -6.92
N ALA A 76 -2.72 7.51 -6.23
CA ALA A 76 -2.12 7.15 -4.95
C ALA A 76 -3.21 6.96 -3.90
N ALA A 77 -3.23 5.80 -3.27
CA ALA A 77 -4.13 5.48 -2.17
C ALA A 77 -3.34 5.35 -0.87
N ALA A 78 -3.79 6.01 0.18
CA ALA A 78 -3.33 5.79 1.53
C ALA A 78 -4.25 4.76 2.20
N ILE A 79 -3.70 3.80 2.92
CA ILE A 79 -4.45 2.69 3.50
C ILE A 79 -4.23 2.66 5.00
N LEU A 80 -5.33 2.80 5.75
CA LEU A 80 -5.37 2.60 7.20
C LEU A 80 -5.93 1.22 7.49
N ILE A 81 -5.17 0.41 8.21
CA ILE A 81 -5.57 -0.92 8.67
C ILE A 81 -5.72 -0.85 10.18
N SER A 82 -6.96 -0.85 10.65
CA SER A 82 -7.29 -0.77 12.06
C SER A 82 -7.63 -2.15 12.63
N GLU A 83 -6.94 -2.46 13.73
CA GLU A 83 -7.19 -3.59 14.62
C GLU A 83 -7.67 -3.05 15.99
N GLU A 84 -8.05 -3.94 16.91
CA GLU A 84 -8.64 -3.56 18.22
C GLU A 84 -7.84 -2.50 18.99
N PHE A 85 -6.51 -2.56 18.94
CA PHE A 85 -5.62 -1.70 19.73
C PHE A 85 -4.57 -0.92 18.92
N ALA A 86 -4.61 -1.00 17.59
CA ALA A 86 -3.59 -0.37 16.74
C ALA A 86 -4.15 -0.02 15.36
N THR A 87 -3.61 1.06 14.78
CA THR A 87 -3.81 1.37 13.36
C THR A 87 -2.46 1.39 12.66
N TYR A 88 -2.40 0.67 11.55
CA TYR A 88 -1.22 0.54 10.71
C TYR A 88 -1.42 1.26 9.38
N PHE A 89 -0.31 1.67 8.78
CA PHE A 89 -0.32 2.38 7.50
C PHE A 89 0.37 1.58 6.39
N CYS A 90 -0.27 1.58 5.21
CA CYS A 90 0.29 1.15 3.94
C CYS A 90 -0.06 2.13 2.82
N GLY A 91 0.65 2.02 1.71
CA GLY A 91 0.28 2.59 0.42
C GLY A 91 -0.57 1.64 -0.41
N GLY A 92 -1.17 2.18 -1.46
CA GLY A 92 -1.91 1.45 -2.47
C GLY A 92 -2.08 2.26 -3.75
N VAL A 93 -2.77 1.66 -4.70
CA VAL A 93 -2.94 2.21 -6.05
C VAL A 93 -4.36 1.99 -6.54
N LEU A 94 -5.09 3.07 -6.81
CA LEU A 94 -6.40 2.99 -7.45
C LEU A 94 -6.27 2.46 -8.88
N VAL A 95 -6.93 1.35 -9.20
CA VAL A 95 -6.90 0.71 -10.53
C VAL A 95 -8.25 0.69 -11.24
N SER A 96 -9.33 0.94 -10.52
CA SER A 96 -10.66 1.25 -11.06
C SER A 96 -11.45 2.10 -10.07
N GLU A 97 -12.71 2.41 -10.37
CA GLU A 97 -13.58 3.12 -9.42
C GLU A 97 -13.88 2.30 -8.15
N LEU A 98 -13.70 0.97 -8.19
CA LEU A 98 -14.04 0.06 -7.11
C LEU A 98 -12.85 -0.71 -6.53
N PHE A 99 -11.68 -0.68 -7.16
CA PHE A 99 -10.55 -1.51 -6.76
C PHE A 99 -9.27 -0.71 -6.55
N VAL A 100 -8.59 -1.06 -5.45
CA VAL A 100 -7.25 -0.59 -5.10
C VAL A 100 -6.33 -1.80 -5.02
N LEU A 101 -5.16 -1.71 -5.66
CA LEU A 101 -4.04 -2.64 -5.46
C LEU A 101 -3.20 -2.23 -4.25
N THR A 102 -2.70 -3.22 -3.52
CA THR A 102 -1.71 -3.03 -2.46
C THR A 102 -0.86 -4.31 -2.32
N ALA A 103 0.08 -4.32 -1.38
CA ALA A 103 0.88 -5.49 -1.04
C ALA A 103 0.04 -6.49 -0.23
N ALA A 104 0.25 -7.80 -0.43
CA ALA A 104 -0.39 -8.83 0.39
C ALA A 104 0.03 -8.69 1.85
N SER A 105 1.30 -8.36 2.10
CA SER A 105 1.87 -8.13 3.42
C SER A 105 1.19 -6.99 4.21
N CYS A 106 0.46 -6.10 3.52
CA CYS A 106 -0.37 -5.08 4.18
C CYS A 106 -1.63 -5.64 4.84
N VAL A 107 -2.19 -6.73 4.30
CA VAL A 107 -3.56 -7.15 4.60
C VAL A 107 -3.69 -8.63 4.92
N GLU A 108 -2.64 -9.43 4.75
CA GLU A 108 -2.60 -10.82 5.19
C GLU A 108 -2.65 -10.92 6.72
N GLY A 109 -3.27 -11.96 7.27
CA GLY A 109 -3.35 -12.17 8.72
C GLY A 109 -4.78 -12.32 9.23
N ASP A 110 -5.06 -11.77 10.41
CA ASP A 110 -6.30 -11.98 11.16
C ASP A 110 -7.57 -11.54 10.41
N ARG A 111 -8.70 -12.12 10.80
CA ARG A 111 -9.99 -12.00 10.09
C ARG A 111 -10.78 -10.72 10.40
N ASP A 112 -10.32 -9.93 11.37
CA ASP A 112 -11.07 -8.77 11.89
C ASP A 112 -10.36 -7.45 11.57
N LEU A 113 -9.93 -7.28 10.31
CA LEU A 113 -9.34 -6.03 9.84
C LEU A 113 -10.44 -5.05 9.40
N SER A 114 -10.43 -3.85 9.97
CA SER A 114 -11.15 -2.70 9.41
C SER A 114 -10.18 -1.92 8.54
N ILE A 115 -10.46 -1.83 7.23
CA ILE A 115 -9.60 -1.11 6.29
C ILE A 115 -10.32 0.11 5.74
N THR A 116 -9.65 1.26 5.81
CA THR A 116 -10.11 2.52 5.21
C THR A 116 -9.08 3.01 4.20
N VAL A 117 -9.52 3.24 2.97
CA VAL A 117 -8.76 3.83 1.88
C VAL A 117 -9.00 5.34 1.85
N LEU A 118 -7.91 6.09 1.78
CA LEU A 118 -7.89 7.54 1.63
C LEU A 118 -7.44 7.90 0.22
N LEU A 119 -8.19 8.78 -0.45
CA LEU A 119 -7.89 9.32 -1.79
C LEU A 119 -7.90 10.85 -1.78
N ASP A 120 -7.36 11.47 -2.82
CA ASP A 120 -7.03 12.91 -2.84
C ASP A 120 -6.18 13.30 -1.61
N ALA A 121 -5.19 12.45 -1.29
CA ALA A 121 -4.43 12.48 -0.05
C ALA A 121 -3.01 13.05 -0.21
N ALA A 122 -2.78 13.95 -1.17
CA ALA A 122 -1.46 14.58 -1.35
C ALA A 122 -0.94 15.22 -0.03
N GLN A 123 -1.88 15.70 0.79
CA GLN A 123 -1.68 15.90 2.23
C GLN A 123 -2.66 15.02 3.01
N ILE A 124 -2.14 14.13 3.85
CA ILE A 124 -2.94 13.12 4.57
C ILE A 124 -4.01 13.75 5.46
N ASN A 125 -3.64 14.79 6.20
CA ASN A 125 -4.57 15.48 7.10
C ASN A 125 -5.69 16.28 6.40
N THR A 126 -5.65 16.35 5.06
CA THR A 126 -6.68 17.02 4.24
C THR A 126 -7.13 16.13 3.08
N ALA A 127 -7.04 14.80 3.27
CA ALA A 127 -7.53 13.83 2.30
C ALA A 127 -9.00 14.08 1.95
N GLY A 128 -9.35 13.91 0.67
CA GLY A 128 -10.67 14.29 0.15
C GLY A 128 -11.74 13.21 0.30
N GLU A 129 -11.35 11.93 0.30
CA GLU A 129 -12.28 10.80 0.38
C GLU A 129 -11.77 9.76 1.37
N PHE A 130 -12.69 9.20 2.17
CA PHE A 130 -12.48 8.10 3.09
C PHE A 130 -13.44 6.97 2.73
N ILE A 131 -12.90 5.77 2.50
CA ILE A 131 -13.65 4.68 1.89
C ILE A 131 -13.37 3.38 2.58
N ALA A 132 -14.38 2.81 3.23
CA ALA A 132 -14.26 1.49 3.82
C ALA A 132 -14.12 0.43 2.72
N VAL A 133 -13.33 -0.60 3.01
CA VAL A 133 -13.17 -1.78 2.17
C VAL A 133 -14.23 -2.80 2.52
N SER A 134 -14.87 -3.38 1.50
CA SER A 134 -15.91 -4.40 1.64
C SER A 134 -15.38 -5.83 1.47
N GLU A 135 -14.28 -6.00 0.75
CA GLU A 135 -13.69 -7.29 0.45
C GLU A 135 -12.17 -7.14 0.24
N ILE A 136 -11.40 -8.07 0.81
CA ILE A 136 -9.95 -8.17 0.67
C ILE A 136 -9.67 -9.44 -0.12
N ILE A 137 -8.99 -9.31 -1.26
CA ILE A 137 -8.67 -10.42 -2.17
C ILE A 137 -7.16 -10.54 -2.24
N VAL A 138 -6.60 -11.47 -1.45
CA VAL A 138 -5.16 -11.73 -1.41
C VAL A 138 -4.79 -12.77 -2.47
N HIS A 139 -3.63 -12.63 -3.11
CA HIS A 139 -3.14 -13.65 -4.03
C HIS A 139 -3.04 -15.02 -3.33
N PRO A 140 -3.42 -16.15 -3.96
CA PRO A 140 -3.48 -17.47 -3.29
C PRO A 140 -2.16 -17.99 -2.71
N ALA A 141 -1.02 -17.49 -3.20
CA ALA A 141 0.32 -17.84 -2.73
C ALA A 141 1.07 -16.58 -2.25
N PRO A 142 0.63 -15.94 -1.15
CA PRO A 142 1.11 -14.60 -0.77
C PRO A 142 2.57 -14.58 -0.32
N SER A 143 3.12 -15.73 0.11
CA SER A 143 4.54 -15.86 0.50
C SER A 143 5.50 -15.54 -0.64
N ASP A 144 5.12 -15.86 -1.88
CA ASP A 144 5.92 -15.63 -3.08
C ASP A 144 5.36 -14.48 -3.93
N ASN A 145 4.18 -13.98 -3.58
CA ASN A 145 3.42 -13.03 -4.39
C ASN A 145 2.82 -11.94 -3.51
N ASP A 146 3.57 -10.85 -3.31
CA ASP A 146 3.17 -9.76 -2.43
C ASP A 146 2.20 -8.79 -3.14
N ILE A 147 0.96 -9.25 -3.38
CA ILE A 147 -0.11 -8.49 -4.02
C ILE A 147 -1.50 -8.85 -3.47
N ALA A 148 -2.32 -7.82 -3.27
CA ALA A 148 -3.73 -7.93 -2.91
C ALA A 148 -4.58 -6.86 -3.60
N LEU A 149 -5.87 -7.16 -3.75
CA LEU A 149 -6.91 -6.24 -4.20
C LEU A 149 -7.83 -5.90 -3.03
N LEU A 150 -8.19 -4.63 -2.92
CA LEU A 150 -9.19 -4.13 -1.98
C LEU A 150 -10.40 -3.64 -2.77
N ARG A 151 -11.55 -4.27 -2.55
CA ARG A 151 -12.81 -3.82 -3.12
C ARG A 151 -13.44 -2.77 -2.21
N LEU A 152 -13.54 -1.56 -2.72
CA LEU A 152 -14.18 -0.44 -2.04
C LEU A 152 -15.67 -0.72 -1.85
N ASN A 153 -16.24 -0.26 -0.73
CA ASN A 153 -17.67 -0.45 -0.42
C ASN A 153 -18.61 0.38 -1.31
N ARG A 154 -18.06 1.34 -2.06
CA ARG A 154 -18.74 2.16 -3.06
C ARG A 154 -17.75 2.58 -4.13
N ALA A 155 -18.25 2.89 -5.32
CA ALA A 155 -17.44 3.47 -6.39
C ALA A 155 -16.98 4.89 -6.03
N VAL A 156 -15.71 5.20 -6.33
CA VAL A 156 -15.17 6.55 -6.17
C VAL A 156 -15.67 7.48 -7.27
N ARG A 157 -15.92 8.74 -6.93
CA ARG A 157 -16.22 9.76 -7.93
C ARG A 157 -14.92 10.29 -8.53
N LEU A 158 -14.65 9.91 -9.78
CA LEU A 158 -13.48 10.39 -10.50
C LEU A 158 -13.52 11.91 -10.69
N ASN A 159 -12.35 12.54 -10.55
CA ASN A 159 -12.15 13.97 -10.70
C ASN A 159 -10.66 14.23 -11.01
N ASP A 160 -10.22 15.48 -10.99
CA ASP A 160 -8.83 15.79 -11.34
C ASP A 160 -7.79 15.18 -10.38
N ASN A 161 -8.17 14.98 -9.12
CA ASN A 161 -7.32 14.46 -8.05
C ASN A 161 -7.50 12.96 -7.76
N ILE A 162 -8.55 12.34 -8.32
CA ILE A 162 -8.86 10.92 -8.12
C ILE A 162 -9.11 10.28 -9.48
N ARG A 163 -8.14 9.49 -9.94
CA ARG A 163 -8.21 8.75 -11.21
C ARG A 163 -7.45 7.44 -11.08
N PRO A 164 -7.95 6.34 -11.66
CA PRO A 164 -7.20 5.09 -11.71
C PRO A 164 -5.91 5.23 -12.51
N VAL A 165 -4.87 4.48 -12.11
CA VAL A 165 -3.65 4.37 -12.91
C VAL A 165 -3.91 3.48 -14.13
N THR A 166 -3.18 3.71 -15.22
CA THR A 166 -3.16 2.74 -16.32
C THR A 166 -2.35 1.50 -15.93
N LEU A 167 -2.87 0.31 -16.20
CA LEU A 167 -2.10 -0.94 -16.10
C LEU A 167 -1.37 -1.27 -17.42
N PRO A 168 -0.27 -2.04 -17.37
CA PRO A 168 0.43 -2.52 -18.56
C PRO A 168 -0.53 -3.27 -19.48
N ASN A 169 -0.42 -3.03 -20.78
CA ASN A 169 -1.16 -3.80 -21.78
C ASN A 169 -0.52 -5.17 -22.03
N ARG A 170 -1.24 -6.07 -22.72
CA ARG A 170 -0.74 -7.45 -22.96
C ARG A 170 0.57 -7.49 -23.74
N ARG A 171 0.82 -6.52 -24.64
CA ARG A 171 2.09 -6.42 -25.39
C ARG A 171 3.28 -6.07 -24.50
N GLN A 172 3.04 -5.45 -23.36
CA GLN A 172 4.08 -5.11 -22.38
C GLN A 172 4.38 -6.25 -21.40
N ARG A 173 3.67 -7.39 -21.46
CA ARG A 173 3.85 -8.51 -20.51
C ARG A 173 5.31 -8.98 -20.41
N THR A 174 6.03 -9.02 -21.53
CA THR A 174 7.42 -9.51 -21.57
C THR A 174 8.45 -8.39 -21.45
N MET A 175 8.03 -7.14 -21.18
CA MET A 175 8.94 -6.02 -21.05
C MET A 175 9.66 -6.06 -19.70
N THR A 176 10.98 -5.92 -19.72
CA THR A 176 11.79 -5.87 -18.50
C THR A 176 11.80 -4.49 -17.87
N PHE A 177 11.58 -3.45 -18.67
CA PHE A 177 11.71 -2.03 -18.37
C PHE A 177 13.10 -1.58 -17.91
N VAL A 178 14.13 -2.42 -18.04
CA VAL A 178 15.50 -2.09 -17.60
C VAL A 178 16.00 -0.79 -18.23
N ASN A 179 16.64 0.05 -17.43
CA ASN A 179 17.10 1.41 -17.74
C ASN A 179 15.99 2.43 -18.02
N GLN A 180 14.70 2.09 -17.86
CA GLN A 180 13.65 3.10 -17.89
C GLN A 180 13.61 3.85 -16.56
N LEU A 181 13.35 5.16 -16.64
CA LEU A 181 13.13 5.98 -15.46
C LEU A 181 11.76 5.69 -14.88
N ALA A 182 11.73 5.24 -13.63
CA ALA A 182 10.52 4.94 -12.89
C ALA A 182 10.40 5.86 -11.67
N SER A 183 9.17 6.11 -11.26
CA SER A 183 8.85 6.97 -10.12
C SER A 183 8.15 6.15 -9.04
N ILE A 184 8.62 6.29 -7.81
CA ILE A 184 7.94 5.76 -6.62
C ILE A 184 7.36 6.94 -5.86
N SER A 185 6.12 6.80 -5.41
CA SER A 185 5.49 7.77 -4.52
C SER A 185 4.87 7.13 -3.28
N GLY A 186 4.94 7.83 -2.15
CA GLY A 186 4.28 7.41 -0.92
C GLY A 186 4.48 8.38 0.24
N TRP A 187 3.98 7.97 1.41
CA TRP A 187 4.03 8.73 2.66
C TRP A 187 4.92 8.05 3.72
N GLY A 188 5.76 7.11 3.29
CA GLY A 188 6.72 6.42 4.13
C GLY A 188 7.78 7.35 4.72
N ARG A 189 8.51 6.82 5.71
CA ARG A 189 9.65 7.52 6.33
C ARG A 189 10.73 7.86 5.31
N THR A 190 11.50 8.90 5.59
CA THR A 190 12.57 9.36 4.70
C THR A 190 13.86 8.56 4.82
N ALA A 191 14.05 7.84 5.93
CA ALA A 191 15.18 6.95 6.17
C ALA A 191 14.82 5.88 7.22
N SER A 192 15.59 4.79 7.29
CA SER A 192 15.48 3.83 8.38
C SER A 192 15.94 4.47 9.69
N ASN A 193 15.25 4.17 10.80
CA ASN A 193 15.57 4.67 12.14
C ASN A 193 15.40 6.17 12.36
N THR A 194 14.42 6.77 11.70
CA THR A 194 13.94 8.11 12.03
C THR A 194 12.80 8.06 13.06
N ASN A 195 12.72 9.06 13.95
CA ASN A 195 11.53 9.30 14.78
C ASN A 195 10.43 10.07 14.01
N GLU A 196 10.40 9.94 12.68
CA GLU A 196 9.36 10.54 11.86
C GLU A 196 8.04 9.82 12.11
N ALA A 197 6.98 10.61 12.32
CA ALA A 197 5.61 10.12 12.36
C ALA A 197 5.27 9.46 11.02
N LEU A 198 4.42 8.44 11.07
CA LEU A 198 3.93 7.74 9.90
C LEU A 198 2.39 7.74 9.90
N PRO A 199 1.73 8.05 8.78
CA PRO A 199 2.31 8.55 7.53
C PRO A 199 2.93 9.94 7.67
N LEU A 200 3.91 10.25 6.82
CA LEU A 200 4.33 11.65 6.60
C LEU A 200 3.13 12.44 6.08
N ASN A 201 3.00 13.71 6.48
CA ASN A 201 1.83 14.48 6.06
C ASN A 201 1.75 14.68 4.55
N ASN A 202 2.89 14.87 3.87
CA ASN A 202 2.93 15.15 2.44
C ASN A 202 3.34 13.90 1.65
N LEU A 203 2.62 13.62 0.55
CA LEU A 203 3.02 12.65 -0.45
C LEU A 203 4.35 13.08 -1.07
N ARG A 204 5.30 12.15 -1.20
CA ARG A 204 6.61 12.41 -1.81
C ARG A 204 6.85 11.49 -2.99
N LEU A 205 7.69 11.93 -3.91
CA LEU A 205 8.06 11.18 -5.12
C LEU A 205 9.59 11.15 -5.28
N VAL A 206 10.14 9.97 -5.55
CA VAL A 206 11.53 9.78 -6.00
C VAL A 206 11.55 9.15 -7.37
N ARG A 207 12.61 9.41 -8.15
CA ARG A 207 12.82 8.81 -9.47
C ARG A 207 14.15 8.08 -9.52
N ASN A 208 14.13 6.86 -10.04
CA ASN A 208 15.31 6.01 -10.20
C ASN A 208 15.15 5.18 -11.49
N HIS A 209 16.19 4.45 -11.87
CA HIS A 209 16.11 3.57 -13.03
C HIS A 209 15.75 2.15 -12.62
N VAL A 210 14.92 1.50 -13.43
CA VAL A 210 14.71 0.05 -13.33
C VAL A 210 16.03 -0.66 -13.62
N MET A 211 16.40 -1.61 -12.76
CA MET A 211 17.60 -2.43 -12.92
C MET A 211 17.23 -3.88 -13.23
N SER A 212 18.19 -4.64 -13.77
CA SER A 212 17.97 -6.07 -14.04
C SER A 212 17.82 -6.88 -12.75
N ASN A 213 17.01 -7.94 -12.79
CA ASN A 213 16.86 -8.87 -11.68
C ASN A 213 18.18 -9.52 -11.30
N PHE A 214 19.08 -9.77 -12.26
CA PHE A 214 20.44 -10.26 -11.99
C PHE A 214 21.22 -9.31 -11.08
N ASN A 215 21.28 -8.01 -11.42
CA ASN A 215 21.98 -7.03 -10.60
C ASN A 215 21.30 -6.83 -9.25
N CYS A 216 19.96 -6.91 -9.21
CA CYS A 216 19.20 -6.84 -7.97
C CYS A 216 19.52 -8.02 -7.05
N GLY A 217 19.62 -9.23 -7.61
CA GLY A 217 19.97 -10.46 -6.89
C GLY A 217 21.35 -10.45 -6.24
N VAL A 218 22.28 -9.60 -6.71
CA VAL A 218 23.56 -9.37 -6.01
C VAL A 218 23.34 -8.71 -4.63
N SER A 219 22.32 -7.86 -4.50
CA SER A 219 21.94 -7.24 -3.22
C SER A 219 21.00 -8.11 -2.38
N PHE A 220 20.26 -9.03 -3.02
CA PHE A 220 19.25 -9.90 -2.42
C PHE A 220 19.43 -11.36 -2.87
N PRO A 221 20.51 -12.03 -2.42
CA PRO A 221 20.87 -13.35 -2.91
C PRO A 221 19.77 -14.38 -2.59
N PHE A 222 19.37 -15.15 -3.60
CA PHE A 222 18.34 -16.20 -3.53
C PHE A 222 16.90 -15.71 -3.29
N THR A 223 16.64 -14.40 -3.27
CA THR A 223 15.30 -13.84 -3.06
C THR A 223 14.62 -13.38 -4.36
N ILE A 224 15.39 -12.83 -5.31
CA ILE A 224 14.83 -12.20 -6.52
C ILE A 224 14.43 -13.27 -7.54
N THR A 225 13.17 -13.20 -7.97
CA THR A 225 12.52 -14.03 -9.01
C THR A 225 11.93 -13.14 -10.11
N ASP A 226 11.32 -13.74 -11.14
CA ASP A 226 10.67 -12.99 -12.23
C ASP A 226 9.43 -12.20 -11.77
N GLN A 227 8.82 -12.59 -10.65
CA GLN A 227 7.75 -11.84 -9.98
C GLN A 227 8.19 -10.49 -9.41
N HIS A 228 9.49 -10.19 -9.44
CA HIS A 228 10.07 -8.98 -8.92
C HIS A 228 10.55 -8.04 -10.04
N ILE A 229 10.40 -6.74 -9.79
CA ILE A 229 11.04 -5.66 -10.53
C ILE A 229 11.78 -4.78 -9.52
N CYS A 230 13.02 -4.41 -9.85
CA CYS A 230 13.86 -3.62 -8.97
C CYS A 230 14.21 -2.27 -9.60
N ILE A 231 14.36 -1.25 -8.76
CA ILE A 231 14.96 0.02 -9.16
C ILE A 231 16.24 0.27 -8.37
N THR A 232 17.12 1.11 -8.90
CA THR A 232 18.25 1.65 -8.14
C THR A 232 17.76 2.51 -6.97
N GLY A 233 18.59 2.71 -5.94
CA GLY A 233 18.23 3.56 -4.79
C GLY A 233 19.10 4.81 -4.64
N ASP A 234 19.92 5.11 -5.64
CA ASP A 234 20.91 6.18 -5.63
C ASP A 234 20.30 7.58 -5.49
N SER A 235 19.05 7.77 -5.94
CA SER A 235 18.30 9.01 -5.81
C SER A 235 17.25 8.97 -4.70
N GLY A 236 17.39 8.07 -3.72
CA GLY A 236 16.40 7.83 -2.67
C GLY A 236 15.56 6.58 -2.96
N SER A 237 14.88 6.06 -1.95
CA SER A 237 14.22 4.74 -1.98
C SER A 237 12.92 4.76 -1.20
N ALA A 238 11.99 3.87 -1.56
CA ALA A 238 10.85 3.54 -0.69
C ALA A 238 11.31 3.05 0.69
N CYS A 239 10.47 3.29 1.70
CA CYS A 239 10.75 2.94 3.09
C CYS A 239 9.53 2.38 3.82
N ALA A 240 9.65 2.20 5.14
CA ALA A 240 8.54 1.85 6.02
C ALA A 240 7.39 2.85 5.86
N GLY A 241 6.19 2.32 5.57
CA GLY A 241 4.97 3.04 5.25
C GLY A 241 4.68 3.17 3.76
N ASP A 242 5.65 2.89 2.87
CA ASP A 242 5.40 2.90 1.43
C ASP A 242 4.88 1.54 0.91
N GLU A 243 4.80 0.50 1.76
CA GLU A 243 4.40 -0.87 1.39
C GLU A 243 3.09 -0.85 0.59
N GLY A 244 3.05 -1.54 -0.54
CA GLY A 244 1.91 -1.53 -1.47
C GLY A 244 1.78 -0.28 -2.34
N GLY A 245 2.62 0.74 -2.14
CA GLY A 245 2.63 1.97 -2.92
C GLY A 245 3.11 1.78 -4.37
N PRO A 246 2.77 2.72 -5.28
CA PRO A 246 3.01 2.58 -6.70
C PRO A 246 4.48 2.77 -7.11
N LEU A 247 4.94 1.92 -8.03
CA LEU A 247 6.07 2.17 -8.92
C LEU A 247 5.53 2.35 -10.35
N THR A 248 5.63 3.56 -10.89
CA THR A 248 5.14 3.89 -12.23
C THR A 248 6.26 4.26 -13.19
N THR A 249 6.02 4.07 -14.48
CA THR A 249 6.87 4.60 -15.55
C THR A 249 6.01 5.31 -16.59
N VAL A 250 6.65 5.99 -17.53
CA VAL A 250 5.98 6.71 -18.60
C VAL A 250 6.28 6.03 -19.93
N ASP A 251 5.23 5.77 -20.70
CA ASP A 251 5.38 5.30 -22.06
C ASP A 251 5.98 6.41 -22.93
N VAL A 252 7.10 6.11 -23.57
CA VAL A 252 7.87 7.10 -24.35
C VAL A 252 7.17 7.53 -25.64
N VAL A 253 6.18 6.76 -26.11
CA VAL A 253 5.44 7.06 -27.34
C VAL A 253 4.19 7.88 -27.02
N THR A 254 3.40 7.44 -26.05
CA THR A 254 2.10 8.06 -25.73
C THR A 254 2.20 9.10 -24.61
N GLY A 255 3.32 9.17 -23.88
CA GLY A 255 3.47 10.01 -22.69
C GLY A 255 2.60 9.56 -21.50
N ARG A 256 2.05 8.34 -21.55
CA ARG A 256 1.09 7.85 -20.56
C ARG A 256 1.83 7.24 -19.37
N THR A 257 1.45 7.64 -18.15
CA THR A 257 1.93 7.01 -16.92
C THR A 257 1.20 5.69 -16.68
N PHE A 258 1.94 4.62 -16.38
CA PHE A 258 1.39 3.31 -16.08
C PHE A 258 2.15 2.59 -14.96
N LEU A 259 1.46 1.69 -14.26
CA LEU A 259 1.97 0.97 -13.10
C LEU A 259 2.83 -0.24 -13.51
N ILE A 260 4.08 -0.31 -13.06
CA ILE A 260 4.97 -1.45 -13.32
C ILE A 260 5.32 -2.25 -12.07
N GLY A 261 5.12 -1.68 -10.88
CA GLY A 261 5.31 -2.40 -9.64
C GLY A 261 4.54 -1.86 -8.44
N LEU A 262 4.50 -2.66 -7.37
CA LEU A 262 4.07 -2.26 -6.03
C LEU A 262 5.24 -2.43 -5.09
N TYR A 263 5.55 -1.43 -4.27
CA TYR A 263 6.65 -1.57 -3.31
C TYR A 263 6.38 -2.71 -2.32
N SER A 264 7.34 -3.62 -2.21
CA SER A 264 7.24 -4.81 -1.37
C SER A 264 8.28 -4.74 -0.25
N PHE A 265 9.57 -4.68 -0.58
CA PHE A 265 10.61 -4.63 0.43
C PHE A 265 11.91 -3.97 -0.02
N THR A 266 12.80 -3.77 0.94
CA THR A 266 14.15 -3.23 0.74
C THR A 266 15.17 -3.96 1.62
N SER A 267 16.44 -3.60 1.47
CA SER A 267 17.56 -4.17 2.22
C SER A 267 17.42 -3.99 3.73
N PHE A 268 17.85 -5.00 4.51
CA PHE A 268 17.94 -4.94 5.97
C PHE A 268 18.81 -3.82 6.53
N LEU A 269 19.76 -3.34 5.73
CA LEU A 269 20.57 -2.18 6.08
C LEU A 269 19.76 -0.88 6.15
N GLY A 270 18.49 -0.94 5.75
CA GLY A 270 17.55 0.16 5.81
C GLY A 270 17.39 0.92 4.50
N CYS A 271 16.32 1.69 4.43
CA CYS A 271 16.10 2.67 3.36
C CYS A 271 17.02 3.89 3.61
N GLY A 272 17.53 4.50 2.54
CA GLY A 272 18.49 5.62 2.62
C GLY A 272 19.97 5.23 2.47
N MET A 273 20.29 3.94 2.30
CA MET A 273 21.66 3.46 2.04
C MET A 273 22.04 3.41 0.55
N GLY A 274 21.21 3.98 -0.33
CA GLY A 274 21.42 3.90 -1.78
C GLY A 274 21.23 2.50 -2.39
N ARG A 275 20.62 1.58 -1.63
CA ARG A 275 20.41 0.18 -2.04
C ARG A 275 19.18 0.06 -2.94
N PRO A 276 19.15 -0.92 -3.87
CA PRO A 276 17.96 -1.18 -4.67
C PRO A 276 16.73 -1.46 -3.81
N THR A 277 15.56 -1.07 -4.30
CA THR A 277 14.27 -1.48 -3.74
C THR A 277 13.60 -2.51 -4.63
N VAL A 278 12.85 -3.41 -4.00
CA VAL A 278 12.20 -4.53 -4.66
C VAL A 278 10.69 -4.31 -4.66
N HIS A 279 10.10 -4.52 -5.83
CA HIS A 279 8.69 -4.30 -6.08
C HIS A 279 8.08 -5.56 -6.71
N THR A 280 6.81 -5.83 -6.40
CA THR A 280 6.01 -6.84 -7.07
C THR A 280 5.79 -6.42 -8.52
N ARG A 281 6.21 -7.23 -9.50
CA ARG A 281 6.14 -6.93 -10.95
C ARG A 281 4.71 -7.09 -11.47
N ILE A 282 4.05 -5.98 -11.80
CA ILE A 282 2.63 -6.00 -12.23
C ILE A 282 2.38 -6.82 -13.49
N THR A 283 3.33 -6.91 -14.42
CA THR A 283 3.15 -7.65 -15.67
C THR A 283 2.92 -9.16 -15.46
N GLU A 284 3.38 -9.73 -14.34
CA GLU A 284 3.14 -11.13 -13.98
C GLU A 284 1.73 -11.37 -13.42
N TYR A 285 1.02 -10.32 -13.01
CA TYR A 285 -0.27 -10.42 -12.32
C TYR A 285 -1.45 -9.90 -13.14
N LEU A 286 -1.26 -9.51 -14.41
CA LEU A 286 -2.32 -8.94 -15.24
C LEU A 286 -3.56 -9.83 -15.32
N ASP A 287 -3.38 -11.14 -15.54
CA ASP A 287 -4.50 -12.09 -15.62
C ASP A 287 -5.18 -12.27 -14.26
N TRP A 288 -4.42 -12.27 -13.16
CA TRP A 288 -4.97 -12.37 -11.81
C TRP A 288 -5.78 -11.12 -11.44
N ILE A 289 -5.28 -9.93 -11.80
CA ILE A 289 -5.98 -8.67 -11.57
C ILE A 289 -7.30 -8.66 -12.34
N GLU A 290 -7.28 -9.01 -13.64
CA GLU A 290 -8.48 -9.06 -14.48
C GLU A 290 -9.51 -10.08 -13.98
N ALA A 291 -9.06 -11.24 -13.49
CA ALA A 291 -9.95 -12.28 -12.98
C ALA A 291 -10.61 -11.94 -11.63
N ASN A 292 -10.07 -10.98 -10.87
CA ASN A 292 -10.49 -10.67 -9.50
C ASN A 292 -10.95 -9.21 -9.32
N SER A 293 -11.08 -8.44 -10.40
CA SER A 293 -11.54 -7.06 -10.37
C SER A 293 -12.43 -6.74 -11.57
N ASP A 294 -12.87 -5.49 -11.69
CA ASP A 294 -13.56 -4.95 -12.86
C ASP A 294 -12.59 -4.33 -13.90
N VAL A 295 -11.28 -4.47 -13.70
CA VAL A 295 -10.26 -3.95 -14.61
C VAL A 295 -10.13 -4.84 -15.84
N VAL A 296 -10.12 -4.22 -17.02
CA VAL A 296 -9.90 -4.90 -18.30
C VAL A 296 -8.47 -4.66 -18.78
N ILE A 297 -7.71 -5.72 -19.05
CA ILE A 297 -6.34 -5.63 -19.55
C ILE A 297 -6.35 -5.56 -21.08
N LEU A 298 -6.10 -4.37 -21.60
CA LEU A 298 -6.10 -4.10 -23.03
C LEU A 298 -4.91 -4.77 -23.75
N ASP A 299 -5.09 -5.11 -25.03
CA ASP A 299 -3.99 -5.57 -25.89
C ASP A 299 -3.02 -4.44 -26.25
N ASN A 300 -3.56 -3.24 -26.44
CA ASN A 300 -2.84 -1.99 -26.66
C ASN A 300 -3.67 -0.82 -26.09
N TRP A 301 -3.05 0.28 -25.70
CA TRP A 301 -3.80 1.44 -25.18
C TRP A 301 -4.50 2.26 -26.28
N ASP A 302 -4.07 2.12 -27.53
CA ASP A 302 -4.64 2.85 -28.67
C ASP A 302 -6.02 2.33 -29.10
N THR A 303 -6.51 1.23 -28.52
CA THR A 303 -7.83 0.65 -28.85
C THR A 303 -8.99 1.29 -28.10
N VAL A 304 -8.75 2.33 -27.30
CA VAL A 304 -9.80 3.11 -26.64
C VAL A 304 -9.84 4.50 -27.27
N ALA A 305 -10.63 4.61 -28.34
CA ALA A 305 -11.09 5.86 -28.93
C ALA A 305 -12.49 6.18 -28.40
#